data_AF-A0A7X4GFD0-F1
#
_entry.id   AF-A0A7X4GFD0-F1
#
_cell.length_a   1.000
_cell.length_b   1.000
_cell.length_c   1.000
_cell.angle_alpha   90.00
_cell.angle_beta   90.00
_cell.angle_gamma   90.00
#
_symmetry.space_group_name_H-M   'P 1'
#
loop_
_entity.id
_entity.type
_entity.pdbx_description
1 polymer ?
#
loop_
_entity_poly.entity_id
_entity_poly.type
_entity_poly.pdbx_seq_one_letter_code
_entity_poly.pdbx_strand_id
1 'polypeptide(L)'
;MTEPHVNRPLWINRGQNPIPDWLASHVADEREANGAFTIRSLVGKAEVMARVHVGHAVVVHRSVAYARPLAEKDELLFELEEMDRAAPAPAGPGKNVDKFCAAKTPAARGRAAGKAKQQERKRTYPEPLGDPPTIEWIKVDRLSIDAVYQRSTDNEASRRLIASIAANFDWRLCAPLVVSRRPDGTLSVIDGQHRTVAAKQRGDIPHMPCCVFNYQSPEEEARMFISANRARKPMNRLDDFHAALAAADEDALEINRLVTEAGLTITRNTASSAWKPGEIAFTASIASTLRKHGEQIVSAALTNIAEAFPDQKVVHSGSIFLGLVKVLTSPPEGFDPDRMFQALLRYSAEEWGSFVTGLKGGDTRATAIRDALLMAYEEVPAPAEDAT
;
A
#
# COMPACT_ATOMS: atom_id res chain seq x y z
N MET A 1 -1.67 43.06 -6.07
CA MET A 1 -2.62 42.59 -7.10
C MET A 1 -2.91 41.14 -6.75
N THR A 2 -4.08 40.89 -6.20
CA THR A 2 -4.58 39.55 -5.85
C THR A 2 -4.83 38.76 -7.13
N GLU A 3 -4.26 37.56 -7.23
CA GLU A 3 -4.53 36.63 -8.32
C GLU A 3 -6.05 36.33 -8.40
N PRO A 4 -6.60 36.15 -9.61
CA PRO A 4 -8.02 35.82 -9.74
C PRO A 4 -8.23 34.39 -9.25
N HIS A 5 -8.93 34.23 -8.12
CA HIS A 5 -9.48 32.93 -7.73
C HIS A 5 -10.41 32.47 -8.87
N VAL A 6 -9.98 31.45 -9.62
CA VAL A 6 -10.84 30.77 -10.59
C VAL A 6 -11.98 30.15 -9.81
N ASN A 7 -13.17 30.75 -9.86
CA ASN A 7 -14.36 30.22 -9.21
C ASN A 7 -14.77 28.94 -9.96
N ARG A 8 -14.40 27.78 -9.43
CA ARG A 8 -14.69 26.48 -10.04
C ARG A 8 -16.03 25.97 -9.50
N PRO A 9 -17.01 25.69 -10.37
CA PRO A 9 -18.28 25.15 -9.91
C PRO A 9 -18.06 23.74 -9.33
N LEU A 10 -18.43 23.58 -8.06
CA LEU A 10 -18.36 22.35 -7.30
C LEU A 10 -19.78 21.92 -6.94
N TRP A 11 -20.12 20.66 -7.23
CA TRP A 11 -21.39 20.06 -6.87
C TRP A 11 -21.18 18.75 -6.11
N ILE A 12 -22.07 18.44 -5.17
CA ILE A 12 -21.99 17.21 -4.38
C ILE A 12 -23.23 16.38 -4.69
N ASN A 13 -23.04 15.11 -5.08
CA ASN A 13 -24.14 14.19 -5.31
C ASN A 13 -24.78 13.79 -3.97
N ARG A 14 -26.02 14.23 -3.71
CA ARG A 14 -26.82 13.88 -2.52
C ARG A 14 -27.95 12.89 -2.82
N GLY A 15 -27.92 12.21 -3.96
CA GLY A 15 -28.88 11.17 -4.34
C GLY A 15 -30.19 11.66 -4.97
N GLN A 16 -30.75 12.78 -4.50
CA GLN A 16 -32.00 13.35 -5.05
C GLN A 16 -31.90 14.80 -5.52
N ASN A 17 -30.80 15.48 -5.22
CA ASN A 17 -30.60 16.85 -5.66
C ASN A 17 -30.45 16.95 -7.19
N PRO A 18 -30.97 18.02 -7.83
CA PRO A 18 -30.88 18.19 -9.27
C PRO A 18 -29.42 18.34 -9.72
N ILE A 19 -29.11 17.75 -10.88
CA ILE A 19 -27.82 17.91 -11.55
C ILE A 19 -27.79 19.33 -12.14
N PRO A 20 -26.80 20.17 -11.82
CA PRO A 20 -26.73 21.53 -12.34
C PRO A 20 -26.53 21.54 -13.86
N ASP A 21 -27.05 22.57 -14.54
CA ASP A 21 -26.98 22.69 -16.00
C ASP A 21 -25.54 22.64 -16.54
N TRP A 22 -24.59 23.21 -15.80
CA TRP A 22 -23.16 23.18 -16.16
C TRP A 22 -22.52 21.79 -16.07
N LEU A 23 -23.14 20.85 -15.35
CA LEU A 23 -22.70 19.46 -15.25
C LEU A 23 -23.47 18.56 -16.24
N ALA A 24 -24.70 18.93 -16.61
CA ALA A 24 -25.58 18.13 -17.46
C ALA A 24 -24.95 17.75 -18.81
N SER A 25 -24.16 18.64 -19.41
CA SER A 25 -23.43 18.39 -20.68
C SER A 25 -22.35 17.30 -20.58
N HIS A 26 -21.88 17.00 -19.36
CA HIS A 26 -20.86 15.99 -19.09
C HIS A 26 -21.45 14.64 -18.66
N VAL A 27 -22.74 14.59 -18.33
CA VAL A 27 -23.45 13.36 -17.97
C VAL A 27 -23.60 12.50 -19.22
N ALA A 28 -23.24 11.22 -19.10
CA ALA A 28 -23.32 10.28 -20.19
C ALA A 28 -24.56 9.38 -20.14
N ASP A 29 -25.03 9.08 -18.92
CA ASP A 29 -26.15 8.16 -18.68
C ASP A 29 -27.18 8.81 -17.74
N GLU A 30 -28.44 8.37 -17.84
CA GLU A 30 -29.48 8.77 -16.89
C GLU A 30 -29.17 8.31 -15.46
N ARG A 31 -29.68 9.05 -14.47
CA ARG A 31 -29.46 8.75 -13.06
C ARG A 31 -30.23 7.50 -12.65
N GLU A 32 -29.52 6.52 -12.10
CA GLU A 32 -30.11 5.30 -11.57
C GLU A 32 -30.92 5.55 -10.28
N ALA A 33 -31.81 4.61 -9.92
CA ALA A 33 -32.62 4.68 -8.69
C ALA A 33 -31.79 4.76 -7.39
N ASN A 34 -30.55 4.29 -7.42
CA ASN A 34 -29.59 4.40 -6.30
C ASN A 34 -28.89 5.77 -6.22
N GLY A 35 -29.23 6.71 -7.11
CA GLY A 35 -28.69 8.07 -7.16
C GLY A 35 -27.35 8.22 -7.91
N ALA A 36 -26.80 7.14 -8.47
CA ALA A 36 -25.55 7.15 -9.24
C ALA A 36 -25.78 7.41 -10.74
N PHE A 37 -24.77 7.95 -11.41
CA PHE A 37 -24.74 8.19 -12.85
C PHE A 37 -23.29 8.25 -13.35
N THR A 38 -23.10 8.33 -14.66
CA THR A 38 -21.76 8.38 -15.27
C THR A 38 -21.50 9.76 -15.89
N ILE A 39 -20.26 10.24 -15.78
CA ILE A 39 -19.77 11.44 -16.47
C ILE A 39 -18.59 11.11 -17.39
N ARG A 40 -18.43 11.90 -18.46
CA ARG A 40 -17.23 11.88 -19.30
C ARG A 40 -16.10 12.65 -18.59
N SER A 41 -14.98 11.98 -18.35
CA SER A 41 -13.81 12.51 -17.63
C SER A 41 -12.50 12.19 -18.35
N LEU A 42 -11.38 12.68 -17.84
CA LEU A 42 -10.04 12.37 -18.35
C LEU A 42 -9.14 11.78 -17.24
N VAL A 43 -8.35 10.77 -17.60
CA VAL A 43 -7.20 10.31 -16.82
C VAL A 43 -5.96 10.44 -17.70
N GLY A 44 -5.09 11.40 -17.39
CA GLY A 44 -4.00 11.79 -18.29
C GLY A 44 -4.56 12.39 -19.59
N LYS A 45 -4.28 11.76 -20.73
CA LYS A 45 -4.81 12.14 -22.06
C LYS A 45 -5.95 11.25 -22.55
N ALA A 46 -6.33 10.22 -21.80
CA ALA A 46 -7.35 9.26 -22.20
C ALA A 46 -8.73 9.67 -21.65
N GLU A 47 -9.76 9.58 -22.50
CA GLU A 47 -11.15 9.77 -22.10
C GLU A 47 -11.65 8.53 -21.36
N VAL A 48 -12.25 8.75 -20.20
CA VAL A 48 -12.78 7.69 -19.35
C VAL A 48 -14.18 8.03 -18.85
N MET A 49 -14.96 6.98 -18.63
CA MET A 49 -16.30 7.07 -18.06
C MET A 49 -16.18 6.96 -16.53
N ALA A 50 -16.37 8.07 -15.82
CA ALA A 50 -16.26 8.11 -14.36
C ALA A 50 -17.64 7.97 -13.72
N ARG A 51 -17.80 6.98 -12.83
CA ARG A 51 -19.05 6.76 -12.10
C ARG A 51 -19.14 7.67 -10.88
N VAL A 52 -20.24 8.40 -10.75
CA VAL A 52 -20.50 9.35 -9.66
C VAL A 52 -21.49 8.72 -8.68
N HIS A 53 -21.03 8.29 -7.51
CA HIS A 53 -21.92 7.79 -6.45
C HIS A 53 -22.44 8.91 -5.55
N VAL A 54 -23.49 8.64 -4.77
CA VAL A 54 -23.91 9.52 -3.67
C VAL A 54 -22.73 9.74 -2.72
N GLY A 55 -22.50 10.99 -2.32
CA GLY A 55 -21.33 11.40 -1.53
C GLY A 55 -20.07 11.72 -2.35
N HIS A 56 -20.13 11.71 -3.69
CA HIS A 56 -19.04 12.24 -4.51
C HIS A 56 -19.14 13.76 -4.69
N ALA A 57 -17.98 14.41 -4.71
CA ALA A 57 -17.79 15.77 -5.18
C ALA A 57 -17.46 15.75 -6.68
N VAL A 58 -18.10 16.63 -7.44
CA VAL A 58 -17.90 16.80 -8.88
C VAL A 58 -17.48 18.23 -9.17
N VAL A 59 -16.38 18.38 -9.89
CA VAL A 59 -15.81 19.69 -10.29
C VAL A 59 -15.59 19.68 -11.79
N VAL A 60 -15.98 20.76 -12.49
CA VAL A 60 -15.63 20.95 -13.90
C VAL A 60 -14.43 21.89 -14.00
N HIS A 61 -13.39 21.43 -14.68
CA HIS A 61 -12.17 22.18 -14.91
C HIS A 61 -11.73 22.02 -16.38
N ARG A 62 -11.47 23.15 -17.08
CA ARG A 62 -11.11 23.19 -18.52
C ARG A 62 -12.02 22.32 -19.40
N SER A 63 -13.33 22.42 -19.18
CA SER A 63 -14.36 21.64 -19.90
C SER A 63 -14.31 20.13 -19.69
N VAL A 64 -13.70 19.67 -18.59
CA VAL A 64 -13.66 18.26 -18.19
C VAL A 64 -14.27 18.14 -16.79
N ALA A 65 -15.16 17.18 -16.60
CA ALA A 65 -15.76 16.90 -15.31
C ALA A 65 -14.94 15.85 -14.55
N TYR A 66 -14.62 16.11 -13.30
CA TYR A 66 -13.89 15.21 -12.41
C TYR A 66 -14.77 14.85 -11.23
N ALA A 67 -14.80 13.56 -10.86
CA ALA A 67 -15.54 13.08 -9.70
C ALA A 67 -14.62 12.31 -8.75
N ARG A 68 -14.75 12.61 -7.45
CA ARG A 68 -14.05 11.94 -6.34
C ARG A 68 -14.95 11.80 -5.13
N PRO A 69 -14.68 10.87 -4.20
CA PRO A 69 -15.32 10.87 -2.89
C PRO A 69 -15.19 12.23 -2.20
N LEU A 70 -16.21 12.69 -1.47
CA LEU A 70 -16.20 14.00 -0.81
C LEU A 70 -15.01 14.18 0.16
N ALA A 71 -14.51 13.09 0.75
CA ALA A 71 -13.32 13.11 1.61
C ALA A 71 -12.03 13.55 0.86
N GLU A 72 -11.96 13.32 -0.45
CA GLU A 72 -10.81 13.63 -1.32
C GLU A 72 -11.01 14.95 -2.08
N LYS A 73 -12.08 15.70 -1.79
CA LYS A 73 -12.44 16.93 -2.51
C LYS A 73 -11.32 17.97 -2.51
N ASP A 74 -10.65 18.18 -1.37
CA ASP A 74 -9.63 19.21 -1.24
C ASP A 74 -8.33 18.81 -1.98
N GLU A 75 -8.02 17.51 -2.03
CA GLU A 75 -6.91 16.97 -2.84
C GLU A 75 -7.20 17.15 -4.34
N LEU A 76 -8.40 16.81 -4.79
CA LEU A 76 -8.84 17.05 -6.18
C LEU A 76 -8.73 18.53 -6.57
N LEU A 77 -9.16 19.44 -5.69
CA LEU A 77 -9.06 20.88 -5.96
C LEU A 77 -7.60 21.34 -6.08
N PHE A 78 -6.73 20.83 -5.20
CA PHE A 78 -5.29 21.12 -5.22
C PHE A 78 -4.62 20.60 -6.49
N GLU A 79 -4.90 19.36 -6.92
CA GLU A 79 -4.37 18.80 -8.18
C GLU A 79 -4.77 19.67 -9.39
N LEU A 80 -6.03 20.07 -9.45
CA LEU A 80 -6.52 20.93 -10.53
C LEU A 80 -5.89 22.33 -10.47
N GLU A 81 -5.55 22.86 -9.29
CA GLU A 81 -4.79 24.11 -9.15
C GLU A 81 -3.35 23.97 -9.65
N GLU A 82 -2.68 22.86 -9.37
CA GLU A 82 -1.35 22.57 -9.92
C GLU A 82 -1.38 22.45 -11.45
N MET A 83 -2.44 21.87 -12.03
CA MET A 83 -2.67 21.82 -13.49
C MET A 83 -2.81 23.22 -14.11
N ASP A 84 -3.29 24.21 -13.35
CA ASP A 84 -3.33 25.61 -13.78
C ASP A 84 -1.95 26.26 -13.79
N ARG A 85 -1.12 25.97 -12.80
CA ARG A 85 0.25 26.49 -12.73
C ARG A 85 1.19 25.87 -13.77
N ALA A 86 0.89 24.66 -14.24
CA ALA A 86 1.71 23.91 -15.19
C ALA A 86 1.49 24.27 -16.68
N ALA A 87 0.63 25.24 -17.02
CA ALA A 87 0.45 25.67 -18.41
C ALA A 87 1.66 26.49 -18.93
N PRO A 88 2.17 26.24 -20.15
CA PRO A 88 3.38 26.90 -20.66
C PRO A 88 3.12 28.35 -21.09
N ALA A 89 4.06 29.25 -20.77
CA ALA A 89 4.10 30.60 -21.34
C ALA A 89 4.34 30.55 -22.87
N PRO A 90 3.79 31.48 -23.68
CA PRO A 90 3.97 31.46 -25.12
C PRO A 90 5.40 31.87 -25.51
N ALA A 91 6.06 31.04 -26.32
CA ALA A 91 7.31 31.37 -26.98
C ALA A 91 7.02 32.09 -28.31
N GLY A 92 7.68 33.24 -28.53
CA GLY A 92 7.69 33.96 -29.80
C GLY A 92 9.02 34.71 -30.02
N PRO A 93 9.48 34.91 -31.26
CA PRO A 93 10.90 34.94 -31.58
C PRO A 93 11.47 36.35 -31.87
N GLY A 94 12.73 36.58 -31.47
CA GLY A 94 13.67 37.42 -32.21
C GLY A 94 14.05 38.80 -31.65
N LYS A 95 15.38 38.98 -31.59
CA LYS A 95 16.17 40.21 -31.77
C LYS A 95 16.52 41.09 -30.55
N ASN A 96 17.85 41.23 -30.45
CA ASN A 96 18.65 42.41 -30.13
C ASN A 96 19.02 42.72 -28.67
N VAL A 97 20.31 42.43 -28.43
CA VAL A 97 21.38 43.30 -27.89
C VAL A 97 21.02 44.38 -26.86
N ASP A 98 21.80 44.32 -25.78
CA ASP A 98 22.25 45.42 -24.93
C ASP A 98 21.19 46.25 -24.21
N LYS A 99 21.09 46.04 -22.90
CA LYS A 99 21.59 47.01 -21.90
C LYS A 99 21.08 46.68 -20.49
N PHE A 100 21.93 47.05 -19.54
CA PHE A 100 21.71 47.26 -18.11
C PHE A 100 21.88 46.06 -17.18
N CYS A 101 23.16 45.86 -16.80
CA CYS A 101 23.54 45.78 -15.41
C CYS A 101 22.76 46.79 -14.54
N ALA A 102 22.07 46.31 -13.51
CA ALA A 102 22.06 46.94 -12.19
C ALA A 102 21.38 45.99 -11.20
N ALA A 103 22.21 45.33 -10.41
CA ALA A 103 21.79 44.73 -9.15
C ALA A 103 21.04 45.77 -8.31
N LYS A 104 19.81 45.42 -7.91
CA LYS A 104 19.17 45.97 -6.73
C LYS A 104 18.68 44.81 -5.88
N THR A 105 19.52 44.46 -4.91
CA THR A 105 19.17 43.65 -3.76
C THR A 105 17.89 44.20 -3.12
N PRO A 106 16.83 43.40 -2.89
CA PRO A 106 15.72 43.85 -2.09
C PRO A 106 16.19 44.00 -0.65
N ALA A 107 16.09 45.22 -0.14
CA ALA A 107 16.38 45.56 1.24
C ALA A 107 15.67 44.60 2.21
N ALA A 108 16.44 44.06 3.14
CA ALA A 108 15.97 43.36 4.32
C ALA A 108 15.03 44.29 5.11
N ARG A 109 13.72 44.16 4.89
CA ARG A 109 12.71 44.60 5.85
C ARG A 109 12.57 43.50 6.89
N GLY A 110 13.27 43.68 8.00
CA GLY A 110 13.05 42.93 9.22
C GLY A 110 11.57 42.97 9.59
N ARG A 111 10.86 41.87 9.37
CA ARG A 111 9.62 41.60 10.07
C ARG A 111 10.02 41.01 11.41
N ALA A 112 9.90 41.82 12.46
CA ALA A 112 9.87 41.33 13.82
C ALA A 112 8.95 40.11 13.87
N ALA A 113 9.49 38.98 14.32
CA ALA A 113 8.75 37.76 14.58
C ALA A 113 7.79 38.00 15.74
N GLY A 114 6.65 38.62 15.44
CA GLY A 114 5.47 38.47 16.27
C GLY A 114 5.11 37.00 16.23
N LYS A 115 5.24 36.31 17.36
CA LYS A 115 4.69 34.96 17.56
C LYS A 115 3.18 35.04 17.32
N ALA A 116 2.76 34.85 16.07
CA ALA A 116 1.37 34.58 15.76
C ALA A 116 1.06 33.24 16.45
N LYS A 117 0.34 33.30 17.58
CA LYS A 117 -0.30 32.12 18.16
C LYS A 117 -1.05 31.45 17.01
N GLN A 118 -0.62 30.26 16.60
CA GLN A 118 -1.42 29.40 15.74
C GLN A 118 -2.75 29.22 16.47
N GLN A 119 -3.76 29.96 16.01
CA GLN A 119 -5.11 29.83 16.53
C GLN A 119 -5.57 28.47 15.99
N GLU A 120 -5.61 27.46 16.86
CA GLU A 120 -6.12 26.13 16.52
C GLU A 120 -7.48 26.31 15.87
N ARG A 121 -7.55 26.11 14.55
CA ARG A 121 -8.82 26.08 13.83
C ARG A 121 -9.57 24.87 14.36
N LYS A 122 -10.54 25.12 15.25
CA LYS A 122 -11.39 24.09 15.84
C LYS A 122 -12.05 23.32 14.69
N ARG A 123 -11.63 22.08 14.47
CA ARG A 123 -12.19 21.21 13.44
C ARG A 123 -13.65 20.94 13.81
N THR A 124 -14.57 21.32 12.93
CA THR A 124 -15.99 20.97 13.09
C THR A 124 -16.22 19.63 12.41
N TYR A 125 -16.77 18.67 13.14
CA TYR A 125 -17.13 17.35 12.65
C TYR A 125 -18.65 17.28 12.45
N PRO A 126 -19.14 16.55 11.43
CA PRO A 126 -20.57 16.26 11.30
C PRO A 126 -21.06 15.43 12.50
N GLU A 127 -22.37 15.46 12.75
CA GLU A 127 -22.97 14.61 13.79
C GLU A 127 -22.71 13.12 13.47
N PRO A 128 -22.39 12.30 14.50
CA PRO A 128 -22.29 10.85 14.33
C PRO A 128 -23.60 10.26 13.80
N LEU A 129 -23.49 9.28 12.90
CA LEU A 129 -24.64 8.56 12.35
C LEU A 129 -24.90 7.28 13.15
N GLY A 130 -26.18 6.99 13.41
CA GLY A 130 -26.64 5.78 14.08
C GLY A 130 -26.46 5.79 15.60
N ASP A 131 -26.92 4.72 16.22
CA ASP A 131 -26.82 4.52 17.66
C ASP A 131 -25.48 3.87 18.06
N PRO A 132 -24.94 4.16 19.25
CA PRO A 132 -23.76 3.47 19.74
C PRO A 132 -24.05 1.97 19.92
N PRO A 133 -23.09 1.09 19.60
CA PRO A 133 -23.27 -0.35 19.81
C PRO A 133 -23.25 -0.70 21.29
N THR A 134 -23.85 -1.84 21.63
CA THR A 134 -23.74 -2.45 22.97
C THR A 134 -22.62 -3.49 23.00
N ILE A 135 -21.94 -3.61 24.14
CA ILE A 135 -20.97 -4.68 24.38
C ILE A 135 -21.63 -5.73 25.27
N GLU A 136 -21.80 -6.94 24.74
CA GLU A 136 -22.56 -8.02 25.39
C GLU A 136 -21.80 -9.34 25.37
N TRP A 137 -21.94 -10.14 26.44
CA TRP A 137 -21.52 -11.54 26.44
C TRP A 137 -22.69 -12.40 25.96
N ILE A 138 -22.60 -12.91 24.73
CA ILE A 138 -23.71 -13.62 24.08
C ILE A 138 -23.40 -15.12 24.06
N LYS A 139 -24.40 -15.93 24.44
CA LYS A 139 -24.32 -17.39 24.32
C LYS A 139 -24.01 -17.79 22.88
N VAL A 140 -23.01 -18.65 22.69
CA VAL A 140 -22.55 -18.99 21.34
C VAL A 140 -23.66 -19.62 20.49
N ASP A 141 -24.55 -20.39 21.12
CA ASP A 141 -25.70 -21.01 20.45
C ASP A 141 -26.79 -20.04 19.99
N ARG A 142 -26.80 -18.81 20.53
CA ARG A 142 -27.71 -17.75 20.07
C ARG A 142 -27.19 -16.99 18.85
N LEU A 143 -25.92 -17.18 18.49
CA LEU A 143 -25.29 -16.52 17.35
C LEU A 143 -25.58 -17.32 16.07
N SER A 144 -26.24 -16.66 15.11
CA SER A 144 -26.45 -17.17 13.76
C SER A 144 -25.40 -16.60 12.80
N ILE A 145 -25.16 -17.31 11.71
CA ILE A 145 -24.24 -16.91 10.64
C ILE A 145 -25.08 -16.86 9.37
N ASP A 146 -25.24 -15.67 8.79
CA ASP A 146 -26.04 -15.52 7.57
C ASP A 146 -25.26 -16.01 6.33
N ALA A 147 -25.85 -16.93 5.59
CA ALA A 147 -25.24 -17.53 4.40
C ALA A 147 -25.23 -16.59 3.18
N VAL A 148 -26.00 -15.51 3.16
CA VAL A 148 -26.26 -14.71 1.95
C VAL A 148 -25.05 -13.87 1.49
N TYR A 149 -24.17 -13.43 2.39
CA TYR A 149 -23.03 -12.57 2.03
C TYR A 149 -21.71 -12.92 2.72
N GLN A 150 -21.64 -14.05 3.43
CA GLN A 150 -20.42 -14.50 4.09
C GLN A 150 -19.59 -15.43 3.21
N ARG A 151 -18.28 -15.46 3.46
CA ARG A 151 -17.39 -16.41 2.78
C ARG A 151 -17.83 -17.82 3.16
N SER A 152 -17.99 -18.70 2.17
CA SER A 152 -18.29 -20.11 2.46
C SER A 152 -17.23 -20.66 3.41
N THR A 153 -17.67 -21.14 4.57
CA THR A 153 -16.82 -21.85 5.53
C THR A 153 -16.44 -23.25 5.03
N ASP A 154 -17.02 -23.66 3.89
CA ASP A 154 -16.91 -25.02 3.35
C ASP A 154 -15.69 -25.22 2.45
N ASN A 155 -14.86 -24.20 2.25
CA ASN A 155 -13.57 -24.41 1.62
C ASN A 155 -12.56 -24.99 2.61
N GLU A 156 -11.61 -25.77 2.09
CA GLU A 156 -10.63 -26.49 2.91
C GLU A 156 -9.77 -25.55 3.77
N ALA A 157 -9.42 -24.38 3.23
CA ALA A 157 -8.65 -23.37 3.96
C ALA A 157 -9.40 -22.84 5.19
N SER A 158 -10.71 -22.58 5.08
CA SER A 158 -11.56 -22.14 6.18
C SER A 158 -11.69 -23.22 7.25
N ARG A 159 -11.90 -24.49 6.85
CA ARG A 159 -11.92 -25.61 7.80
C ARG A 159 -10.61 -25.75 8.58
N ARG A 160 -9.46 -25.66 7.90
CA ARG A 160 -8.13 -25.69 8.54
C ARG A 160 -7.95 -24.50 9.50
N LEU A 161 -8.40 -23.32 9.12
CA LEU A 161 -8.33 -22.12 9.97
C LEU A 161 -9.21 -22.27 11.21
N ILE A 162 -10.45 -22.74 11.07
CA ILE A 162 -11.37 -23.00 12.19
C ILE A 162 -10.74 -24.01 13.16
N ALA A 163 -10.23 -25.13 12.64
CA ALA A 163 -9.58 -26.15 13.47
C ALA A 163 -8.35 -25.59 14.21
N SER A 164 -7.55 -24.76 13.54
CA SER A 164 -6.40 -24.08 14.16
C SER A 164 -6.81 -23.12 15.27
N ILE A 165 -7.85 -22.29 15.04
CA ILE A 165 -8.41 -21.39 16.07
C ILE A 165 -8.95 -22.19 17.25
N ALA A 166 -9.66 -23.30 17.00
CA ALA A 166 -10.21 -24.14 18.06
C ALA A 166 -9.11 -24.79 18.90
N ALA A 167 -8.06 -25.32 18.27
CA ALA A 167 -6.94 -25.96 18.94
C ALA A 167 -6.10 -24.96 19.75
N ASN A 168 -5.86 -23.77 19.20
CA ASN A 168 -5.00 -22.74 19.79
C ASN A 168 -5.80 -21.53 20.30
N PHE A 169 -7.00 -21.78 20.83
CA PHE A 169 -7.88 -20.69 21.25
C PHE A 169 -7.23 -19.91 22.40
N ASP A 170 -7.05 -18.60 22.18
CA ASP A 170 -6.48 -17.68 23.15
C ASP A 170 -7.38 -16.45 23.28
N TRP A 171 -7.90 -16.22 24.49
CA TRP A 171 -8.72 -15.05 24.78
C TRP A 171 -8.03 -13.72 24.49
N ARG A 172 -6.68 -13.68 24.56
CA ARG A 172 -5.88 -12.48 24.25
C ARG A 172 -5.92 -12.13 22.75
N LEU A 173 -6.19 -13.11 21.89
CA LEU A 173 -6.33 -12.95 20.44
C LEU A 173 -7.81 -12.85 20.01
N CYS A 174 -8.74 -13.10 20.92
CA CYS A 174 -10.17 -13.11 20.64
C CYS A 174 -10.78 -11.70 20.79
N ALA A 175 -10.60 -10.85 19.77
CA ALA A 175 -11.34 -9.59 19.71
C ALA A 175 -12.87 -9.83 19.67
N PRO A 176 -13.69 -8.93 20.23
CA PRO A 176 -15.15 -9.06 20.20
C PRO A 176 -15.70 -9.29 18.80
N LEU A 177 -16.71 -10.16 18.70
CA LEU A 177 -17.44 -10.42 17.46
C LEU A 177 -18.27 -9.21 17.09
N VAL A 178 -18.42 -8.92 15.80
CA VAL A 178 -19.38 -7.91 15.34
C VAL A 178 -20.69 -8.61 15.02
N VAL A 179 -21.78 -8.18 15.67
CA VAL A 179 -23.09 -8.83 15.58
C VAL A 179 -24.15 -7.81 15.21
N SER A 180 -25.03 -8.17 14.29
CA SER A 180 -26.26 -7.45 13.97
C SER A 180 -27.40 -8.03 14.79
N ARG A 181 -28.11 -7.17 15.54
CA ARG A 181 -29.41 -7.51 16.11
C ARG A 181 -30.50 -7.05 15.15
N ARG A 182 -31.21 -8.02 14.59
CA ARG A 182 -32.31 -7.79 13.66
C ARG A 182 -33.60 -7.43 14.40
N PRO A 183 -34.61 -6.83 13.71
CA PRO A 183 -35.88 -6.47 14.33
C PRO A 183 -36.65 -7.64 14.97
N ASP A 184 -36.44 -8.87 14.47
CA ASP A 184 -37.00 -10.11 15.02
C ASP A 184 -36.24 -10.64 16.26
N GLY A 185 -35.18 -9.94 16.69
CA GLY A 185 -34.32 -10.33 17.81
C GLY A 185 -33.22 -11.32 17.44
N THR A 186 -33.11 -11.73 16.17
CA THR A 186 -32.04 -12.61 15.68
C THR A 186 -30.69 -11.91 15.77
N LEU A 187 -29.67 -12.64 16.25
CA LEU A 187 -28.30 -12.15 16.43
C LEU A 187 -27.39 -12.75 15.36
N SER A 188 -27.20 -12.03 14.26
CA SER A 188 -26.41 -12.43 13.10
C SER A 188 -24.96 -11.97 13.25
N VAL A 189 -24.00 -12.89 13.18
CA VAL A 189 -22.57 -12.57 13.22
C VAL A 189 -22.17 -11.96 11.89
N ILE A 190 -21.74 -10.71 11.90
CA ILE A 190 -21.24 -9.99 10.72
C ILE A 190 -19.74 -10.24 10.54
N ASP A 191 -18.97 -10.23 11.63
CA ASP A 191 -17.53 -10.47 11.62
C ASP A 191 -17.10 -11.39 12.75
N GLY A 192 -16.20 -12.33 12.42
CA GLY A 192 -15.74 -13.36 13.34
C GLY A 192 -16.38 -14.73 13.18
N GLN A 193 -16.97 -15.05 12.02
CA GLN A 193 -17.55 -16.36 11.70
C GLN A 193 -16.66 -17.55 12.12
N HIS A 194 -15.36 -17.53 11.79
CA HIS A 194 -14.45 -18.64 12.12
C HIS A 194 -14.26 -18.79 13.64
N ARG A 195 -14.25 -17.68 14.39
CA ARG A 195 -14.15 -17.70 15.86
C ARG A 195 -15.42 -18.23 16.48
N THR A 196 -16.59 -17.85 15.96
CA THR A 196 -17.88 -18.39 16.40
C THR A 196 -17.94 -19.90 16.18
N VAL A 197 -17.58 -20.37 14.97
CA VAL A 197 -17.58 -21.81 14.66
C VAL A 197 -16.55 -22.56 15.49
N ALA A 198 -15.34 -22.01 15.67
CA ALA A 198 -14.31 -22.62 16.51
C ALA A 198 -14.75 -22.72 17.98
N ALA A 199 -15.38 -21.68 18.53
CA ALA A 199 -15.94 -21.70 19.87
C ALA A 199 -17.04 -22.76 20.03
N LYS A 200 -17.96 -22.87 19.03
CA LYS A 200 -18.96 -23.95 18.98
C LYS A 200 -18.30 -25.33 18.92
N GLN A 201 -17.25 -25.48 18.11
CA GLN A 201 -16.53 -26.75 17.94
C GLN A 201 -15.85 -27.22 19.23
N ARG A 202 -15.32 -26.30 20.04
CA ARG A 202 -14.69 -26.68 21.32
C ARG A 202 -15.71 -27.13 22.37
N GLY A 203 -16.92 -26.56 22.35
CA GLY A 203 -18.01 -26.90 23.28
C GLY A 203 -17.81 -26.44 24.73
N ASP A 204 -16.62 -26.01 25.12
CA ASP A 204 -16.27 -25.51 26.46
C ASP A 204 -16.37 -23.97 26.59
N ILE A 205 -16.69 -23.26 25.50
CA ILE A 205 -16.84 -21.80 25.46
C ILE A 205 -18.34 -21.45 25.41
N PRO A 206 -18.97 -21.06 26.54
CA PRO A 206 -20.41 -20.85 26.59
C PRO A 206 -20.85 -19.48 26.04
N HIS A 207 -19.98 -18.47 26.09
CA HIS A 207 -20.29 -17.10 25.67
C HIS A 207 -19.13 -16.49 24.90
N MET A 208 -19.43 -15.59 23.96
CA MET A 208 -18.45 -14.79 23.22
C MET A 208 -18.70 -13.29 23.46
N PRO A 209 -17.64 -12.47 23.58
CA PRO A 209 -17.79 -11.03 23.65
C PRO A 209 -18.25 -10.52 22.29
N CYS A 210 -19.31 -9.72 22.27
CA CYS A 210 -19.94 -9.21 21.05
C CYS A 210 -20.14 -7.70 21.13
N CYS A 211 -19.81 -7.02 20.05
CA CYS A 211 -20.21 -5.65 19.76
C CYS A 211 -21.47 -5.70 18.89
N VAL A 212 -22.61 -5.33 19.46
CA VAL A 212 -23.93 -5.52 18.85
C VAL A 212 -24.42 -4.19 18.27
N PHE A 213 -24.74 -4.23 16.98
CA PHE A 213 -25.28 -3.11 16.22
C PHE A 213 -26.73 -3.38 15.85
N ASN A 214 -27.53 -2.32 15.79
CA ASN A 214 -28.88 -2.37 15.26
C ASN A 214 -28.86 -1.68 13.88
N TYR A 215 -29.37 -2.34 12.85
CA TYR A 215 -29.51 -1.77 11.51
C TYR A 215 -30.99 -1.74 11.12
N GLN A 216 -31.35 -0.80 10.25
CA GLN A 216 -32.73 -0.65 9.80
C GLN A 216 -33.09 -1.68 8.73
N SER A 217 -32.11 -2.19 7.98
CA SER A 217 -32.32 -3.21 6.96
C SER A 217 -31.11 -4.14 6.74
N PRO A 218 -31.31 -5.34 6.17
CA PRO A 218 -30.20 -6.25 5.79
C PRO A 218 -29.22 -5.63 4.77
N GLU A 219 -29.69 -4.72 3.91
CA GLU A 219 -28.84 -4.02 2.95
C GLU A 219 -27.88 -3.04 3.64
N GLU A 220 -28.33 -2.41 4.72
CA GLU A 220 -27.48 -1.56 5.56
C GLU A 220 -26.44 -2.38 6.32
N GLU A 221 -26.85 -3.53 6.89
CA GLU A 221 -25.94 -4.52 7.49
C GLU A 221 -24.82 -4.92 6.52
N ALA A 222 -25.18 -5.29 5.28
CA ALA A 222 -24.22 -5.66 4.24
C ALA A 222 -23.30 -4.51 3.83
N ARG A 223 -23.83 -3.28 3.70
CA ARG A 223 -23.03 -2.09 3.36
C ARG A 223 -22.01 -1.77 4.45
N MET A 224 -22.41 -1.90 5.72
CA MET A 224 -21.52 -1.69 6.86
C MET A 224 -20.46 -2.77 6.96
N PHE A 225 -20.81 -4.04 6.71
CA PHE A 225 -19.84 -5.13 6.61
C PHE A 225 -18.78 -4.86 5.54
N ILE A 226 -19.20 -4.46 4.33
CA ILE A 226 -18.27 -4.15 3.22
C ILE A 226 -17.36 -2.97 3.61
N SER A 227 -17.94 -1.90 4.16
CA SER A 227 -17.19 -0.71 4.57
C SER A 227 -16.17 -1.04 5.67
N ALA A 228 -16.57 -1.79 6.69
CA ALA A 228 -15.70 -2.19 7.79
C ALA A 228 -14.54 -3.09 7.31
N ASN A 229 -14.80 -4.02 6.40
CA ASN A 229 -13.75 -4.89 5.84
C ASN A 229 -12.81 -4.15 4.90
N ARG A 230 -13.34 -3.25 4.05
CA ARG A 230 -12.50 -2.43 3.14
C ARG A 230 -11.65 -1.42 3.90
N ALA A 231 -12.14 -0.90 5.02
CA ALA A 231 -11.39 0.01 5.87
C ALA A 231 -10.23 -0.69 6.61
N ARG A 232 -10.23 -2.02 6.75
CA ARG A 232 -9.10 -2.75 7.31
C ARG A 232 -7.93 -2.66 6.34
N LYS A 233 -6.93 -1.88 6.73
CA LYS A 233 -5.63 -1.92 6.08
C LYS A 233 -4.93 -3.21 6.54
N PRO A 234 -4.66 -4.18 5.63
CA PRO A 234 -3.87 -5.33 6.01
C PRO A 234 -2.51 -4.84 6.53
N MET A 235 -2.04 -5.44 7.62
CA MET A 235 -0.70 -5.16 8.11
C MET A 235 0.29 -5.51 7.00
N ASN A 236 1.21 -4.58 6.71
CA ASN A 236 2.19 -4.84 5.67
C ASN A 236 3.24 -5.82 6.21
N ARG A 237 3.83 -6.63 5.33
CA ARG A 237 4.85 -7.64 5.71
C ARG A 237 6.05 -7.05 6.45
N LEU A 238 6.42 -5.78 6.19
CA LEU A 238 7.46 -5.12 6.96
C LEU A 238 6.99 -4.82 8.38
N ASP A 239 5.75 -4.37 8.55
CA ASP A 239 5.18 -4.14 9.88
C ASP A 239 5.07 -5.45 10.66
N ASP A 240 4.67 -6.55 9.98
CA ASP A 240 4.70 -7.92 10.53
C ASP A 240 6.10 -8.30 11.02
N PHE A 241 7.13 -8.04 10.21
CA PHE A 241 8.50 -8.36 10.57
C PHE A 241 9.01 -7.52 11.75
N HIS A 242 8.75 -6.21 11.77
CA HIS A 242 9.13 -5.35 12.91
C HIS A 242 8.37 -5.72 14.19
N ALA A 243 7.11 -6.16 14.07
CA ALA A 243 6.35 -6.70 15.19
C ALA A 243 6.95 -8.02 15.70
N ALA A 244 7.36 -8.92 14.80
CA ALA A 244 8.03 -10.17 15.15
C ALA A 244 9.38 -9.92 15.87
N LEU A 245 10.16 -8.93 15.42
CA LEU A 245 11.37 -8.48 16.11
C LEU A 245 11.06 -7.97 17.53
N ALA A 246 10.03 -7.14 17.69
CA ALA A 246 9.62 -6.65 19.00
C ALA A 246 9.13 -7.77 19.93
N ALA A 247 8.59 -8.85 19.36
CA ALA A 247 8.17 -10.06 20.06
C ALA A 247 9.32 -11.05 20.34
N ALA A 248 10.56 -10.72 19.96
CA ALA A 248 11.73 -11.59 20.08
C ALA A 248 11.55 -12.95 19.38
N ASP A 249 10.85 -12.96 18.25
CA ASP A 249 10.73 -14.14 17.39
C ASP A 249 12.11 -14.58 16.87
N GLU A 250 12.46 -15.85 17.06
CA GLU A 250 13.81 -16.38 16.76
C GLU A 250 14.18 -16.24 15.27
N ASP A 251 13.24 -16.57 14.37
CA ASP A 251 13.43 -16.43 12.92
C ASP A 251 13.66 -14.96 12.53
N ALA A 252 12.87 -14.03 13.09
CA ALA A 252 13.01 -12.61 12.82
C ALA A 252 14.35 -12.05 13.33
N LEU A 253 14.75 -12.43 14.54
CA LEU A 253 16.03 -12.04 15.14
C LEU A 253 17.22 -12.54 14.31
N GLU A 254 17.15 -13.78 13.85
CA GLU A 254 18.19 -14.39 13.01
C GLU A 254 18.32 -13.68 11.66
N ILE A 255 17.19 -13.37 11.00
CA ILE A 255 17.19 -12.58 9.76
C ILE A 255 17.80 -11.20 10.01
N ASN A 256 17.41 -10.52 11.10
CA ASN A 256 17.94 -9.20 11.40
C ASN A 256 19.43 -9.23 11.72
N ARG A 257 19.92 -10.28 12.40
CA ARG A 257 21.34 -10.51 12.64
C ARG A 257 22.11 -10.60 11.32
N LEU A 258 21.70 -11.50 10.41
CA LEU A 258 22.37 -11.70 9.12
C LEU A 258 22.39 -10.43 8.25
N VAL A 259 21.29 -9.68 8.25
CA VAL A 259 21.20 -8.42 7.51
C VAL A 259 22.14 -7.37 8.12
N THR A 260 22.19 -7.27 9.44
CA THR A 260 23.04 -6.30 10.14
C THR A 260 24.53 -6.64 10.02
N GLU A 261 24.89 -7.93 10.12
CA GLU A 261 26.27 -8.42 9.94
C GLU A 261 26.79 -8.16 8.52
N ALA A 262 25.92 -8.22 7.51
CA ALA A 262 26.26 -7.82 6.15
C ALA A 262 26.39 -6.30 5.95
N GLY A 263 26.07 -5.48 6.95
CA GLY A 263 26.10 -4.01 6.84
C GLY A 263 24.85 -3.39 6.20
N LEU A 264 23.76 -4.17 6.09
CA LEU A 264 22.48 -3.71 5.54
C LEU A 264 21.48 -3.40 6.68
N THR A 265 20.37 -2.76 6.33
CA THR A 265 19.28 -2.47 7.29
C THR A 265 17.91 -2.78 6.69
N ILE A 266 16.96 -3.17 7.53
CA ILE A 266 15.59 -3.47 7.08
C ILE A 266 14.75 -2.19 7.17
N THR A 267 14.23 -1.74 6.04
CA THR A 267 13.43 -0.50 5.98
C THR A 267 12.11 -0.63 6.73
N ARG A 268 11.59 0.52 7.18
CA ARG A 268 10.21 0.65 7.70
C ARG A 268 9.23 1.15 6.64
N ASN A 269 9.74 1.60 5.49
CA ASN A 269 8.89 2.20 4.47
C ASN A 269 8.57 1.20 3.36
N THR A 270 7.32 1.12 2.97
CA THR A 270 6.90 0.28 1.84
C THR A 270 7.21 0.91 0.49
N ALA A 271 7.32 2.23 0.44
CA ALA A 271 7.61 2.98 -0.78
C ALA A 271 9.13 3.05 -1.00
N SER A 272 9.60 2.45 -2.09
CA SER A 272 11.02 2.41 -2.45
C SER A 272 11.65 3.79 -2.68
N SER A 273 10.85 4.80 -3.04
CA SER A 273 11.30 6.19 -3.19
C SER A 273 11.88 6.77 -1.89
N ALA A 274 11.37 6.30 -0.74
CA ALA A 274 11.76 6.77 0.58
C ALA A 274 12.92 5.96 1.20
N TRP A 275 13.39 4.90 0.54
CA TRP A 275 14.48 4.08 1.06
C TRP A 275 15.80 4.83 1.05
N LYS A 276 16.69 4.49 1.98
CA LYS A 276 18.08 4.96 2.06
C LYS A 276 19.04 3.95 1.43
N PRO A 277 20.28 4.34 1.11
CA PRO A 277 21.34 3.38 0.81
C PRO A 277 21.45 2.29 1.87
N GLY A 278 21.70 1.05 1.45
CA GLY A 278 21.77 -0.12 2.34
C GLY A 278 20.44 -0.59 2.95
N GLU A 279 19.32 0.06 2.65
CA GLU A 279 17.99 -0.40 3.10
C GLU A 279 17.40 -1.48 2.17
N ILE A 280 16.89 -2.55 2.77
CA ILE A 280 16.22 -3.67 2.09
C ILE A 280 14.85 -3.98 2.69
N ALA A 281 13.99 -4.66 1.92
CA ALA A 281 12.61 -4.97 2.35
C ALA A 281 12.17 -6.44 2.16
N PHE A 282 13.01 -7.31 1.61
CA PHE A 282 12.63 -8.66 1.15
C PHE A 282 12.79 -9.75 2.21
N THR A 283 12.38 -9.48 3.46
CA THR A 283 12.56 -10.38 4.62
C THR A 283 11.99 -11.78 4.41
N ALA A 284 10.84 -11.90 3.72
CA ALA A 284 10.25 -13.20 3.40
C ALA A 284 11.12 -14.06 2.47
N SER A 285 11.85 -13.43 1.54
CA SER A 285 12.79 -14.15 0.66
C SER A 285 13.99 -14.65 1.46
N ILE A 286 14.51 -13.84 2.40
CA ILE A 286 15.60 -14.25 3.30
C ILE A 286 15.16 -15.45 4.14
N ALA A 287 13.98 -15.37 4.78
CA ALA A 287 13.42 -16.45 5.58
C ALA A 287 13.27 -17.76 4.78
N SER A 288 12.77 -17.67 3.55
CA SER A 288 12.65 -18.85 2.66
C SER A 288 14.01 -19.40 2.26
N THR A 289 14.99 -18.56 1.94
CA THR A 289 16.33 -19.00 1.53
C THR A 289 17.07 -19.63 2.70
N LEU A 290 17.00 -19.04 3.89
CA LEU A 290 17.63 -19.57 5.11
C LEU A 290 17.15 -21.00 5.40
N ARG A 291 15.83 -21.24 5.35
CA ARG A 291 15.26 -22.58 5.56
C ARG A 291 15.65 -23.60 4.48
N LYS A 292 15.90 -23.18 3.25
CA LYS A 292 16.17 -24.08 2.11
C LYS A 292 17.64 -24.35 1.87
N HIS A 293 18.48 -23.34 2.10
CA HIS A 293 19.87 -23.32 1.64
C HIS A 293 20.86 -23.00 2.77
N GLY A 294 20.37 -22.68 3.97
CA GLY A 294 21.20 -22.41 5.15
C GLY A 294 21.79 -21.01 5.18
N GLU A 295 22.43 -20.73 6.32
CA GLU A 295 22.96 -19.42 6.68
C GLU A 295 24.07 -18.94 5.73
N GLN A 296 24.99 -19.84 5.36
CA GLN A 296 26.16 -19.51 4.54
C GLN A 296 25.77 -18.87 3.20
N ILE A 297 24.74 -19.41 2.53
CA ILE A 297 24.25 -18.90 1.24
C ILE A 297 23.58 -17.54 1.43
N VAL A 298 22.82 -17.35 2.50
CA VAL A 298 22.16 -16.07 2.81
C VAL A 298 23.20 -15.00 3.11
N SER A 299 24.15 -15.29 4.00
CA SER A 299 25.22 -14.37 4.37
C SER A 299 26.04 -13.97 3.15
N ALA A 300 26.49 -14.93 2.34
CA ALA A 300 27.26 -14.63 1.13
C ALA A 300 26.50 -13.72 0.16
N ALA A 301 25.21 -13.99 -0.09
CA ALA A 301 24.40 -13.17 -0.99
C ALA A 301 24.14 -11.76 -0.43
N LEU A 302 23.90 -11.61 0.87
CA LEU A 302 23.70 -10.30 1.50
C LEU A 302 24.99 -9.48 1.52
N THR A 303 26.13 -10.08 1.87
CA THR A 303 27.45 -9.43 1.86
C THR A 303 27.81 -8.95 0.45
N ASN A 304 27.62 -9.79 -0.57
CA ASN A 304 27.84 -9.39 -1.96
C ASN A 304 27.03 -8.14 -2.36
N ILE A 305 25.76 -8.04 -1.95
CA ILE A 305 24.93 -6.86 -2.23
C ILE A 305 25.45 -5.64 -1.47
N ALA A 306 25.80 -5.80 -0.20
CA ALA A 306 26.25 -4.69 0.64
C ALA A 306 27.58 -4.11 0.16
N GLU A 307 28.54 -4.97 -0.17
CA GLU A 307 29.86 -4.57 -0.63
C GLU A 307 29.84 -4.03 -2.07
N ALA A 308 28.96 -4.55 -2.94
CA ALA A 308 28.84 -4.04 -4.30
C ALA A 308 28.14 -2.66 -4.37
N PHE A 309 27.26 -2.35 -3.39
CA PHE A 309 26.36 -1.19 -3.47
C PHE A 309 26.30 -0.34 -2.18
N PRO A 310 27.42 0.05 -1.55
CA PRO A 310 27.43 0.67 -0.21
C PRO A 310 26.62 1.97 -0.10
N ASP A 311 26.61 2.80 -1.15
CA ASP A 311 25.94 4.11 -1.16
C ASP A 311 24.73 4.18 -2.12
N GLN A 312 24.27 3.03 -2.61
CA GLN A 312 23.20 2.99 -3.61
C GLN A 312 21.87 2.53 -3.01
N LYS A 313 20.77 3.09 -3.53
CA LYS A 313 19.43 2.57 -3.25
C LYS A 313 19.19 1.33 -4.10
N VAL A 314 19.18 0.17 -3.48
CA VAL A 314 19.03 -1.11 -4.19
C VAL A 314 17.56 -1.52 -4.25
N VAL A 315 16.76 -0.82 -5.08
CA VAL A 315 15.29 -1.04 -5.20
C VAL A 315 14.95 -2.48 -5.58
N HIS A 316 15.77 -3.10 -6.44
CA HIS A 316 15.59 -4.48 -6.90
C HIS A 316 16.45 -5.50 -6.13
N SER A 317 16.93 -5.14 -4.93
CA SER A 317 17.78 -5.99 -4.09
C SER A 317 17.23 -7.39 -3.85
N GLY A 318 15.91 -7.56 -3.73
CA GLY A 318 15.30 -8.89 -3.58
C GLY A 318 15.47 -9.78 -4.82
N SER A 319 15.47 -9.21 -6.02
CA SER A 319 15.76 -9.95 -7.26
C SER A 319 17.24 -10.28 -7.37
N ILE A 320 18.10 -9.32 -7.03
CA ILE A 320 19.57 -9.49 -7.01
C ILE A 320 19.94 -10.62 -6.06
N PHE A 321 19.41 -10.57 -4.82
CA PHE A 321 19.59 -11.60 -3.80
C PHE A 321 19.20 -12.99 -4.30
N LEU A 322 17.99 -13.14 -4.85
CA LEU A 322 17.55 -14.45 -5.34
C LEU A 322 18.31 -14.93 -6.58
N GLY A 323 18.81 -14.03 -7.42
CA GLY A 323 19.70 -14.36 -8.53
C GLY A 323 21.05 -14.89 -8.05
N LEU A 324 21.69 -14.20 -7.09
CA LEU A 324 22.90 -14.65 -6.43
C LEU A 324 22.70 -16.00 -5.75
N VAL A 325 21.60 -16.19 -5.01
CA VAL A 325 21.25 -17.48 -4.40
C VAL A 325 21.19 -18.60 -5.45
N LYS A 326 20.55 -18.37 -6.60
CA LYS A 326 20.48 -19.37 -7.68
C LYS A 326 21.87 -19.75 -8.21
N VAL A 327 22.78 -18.78 -8.35
CA VAL A 327 24.18 -19.05 -8.73
C VAL A 327 24.89 -19.84 -7.64
N LEU A 328 24.83 -19.39 -6.37
CA LEU A 328 25.57 -20.00 -5.26
C LEU A 328 25.10 -21.43 -4.94
N THR A 329 23.82 -21.74 -5.18
CA THR A 329 23.25 -23.09 -4.97
C THR A 329 23.47 -24.02 -6.16
N SER A 330 23.86 -23.51 -7.32
CA SER A 330 24.14 -24.29 -8.54
C SER A 330 25.22 -23.59 -9.36
N PRO A 331 26.46 -23.53 -8.83
CA PRO A 331 27.54 -22.77 -9.44
C PRO A 331 28.00 -23.41 -10.77
N PRO A 332 28.42 -22.61 -11.76
CA PRO A 332 29.05 -23.14 -12.98
C PRO A 332 30.36 -23.87 -12.67
N GLU A 333 30.84 -24.67 -13.62
CA GLU A 333 32.16 -25.30 -13.50
C GLU A 333 33.27 -24.24 -13.41
N GLY A 334 34.23 -24.43 -12.51
CA GLY A 334 35.27 -23.44 -12.25
C GLY A 334 34.75 -22.14 -11.62
N PHE A 335 33.68 -22.21 -10.83
CA PHE A 335 33.13 -21.06 -10.13
C PHE A 335 34.13 -20.47 -9.12
N ASP A 336 34.33 -19.16 -9.22
CA ASP A 336 35.17 -18.35 -8.36
C ASP A 336 34.30 -17.22 -7.75
N PRO A 337 34.11 -17.22 -6.42
CA PRO A 337 33.35 -16.18 -5.73
C PRO A 337 33.85 -14.75 -5.99
N ASP A 338 35.17 -14.55 -6.11
CA ASP A 338 35.76 -13.22 -6.30
C ASP A 338 35.44 -12.70 -7.70
N ARG A 339 35.52 -13.57 -8.72
CA ARG A 339 35.07 -13.23 -10.08
C ARG A 339 33.57 -12.95 -10.14
N MET A 340 32.76 -13.67 -9.36
CA MET A 340 31.32 -13.40 -9.29
C MET A 340 31.04 -12.04 -8.64
N PHE A 341 31.81 -11.65 -7.62
CA PHE A 341 31.73 -10.32 -7.06
C PHE A 341 32.15 -9.25 -8.08
N GLN A 342 33.23 -9.47 -8.84
CA GLN A 342 33.62 -8.58 -9.95
C GLN A 342 32.54 -8.47 -11.03
N ALA A 343 31.84 -9.57 -11.34
CA ALA A 343 30.72 -9.57 -12.27
C ALA A 343 29.55 -8.71 -11.75
N LEU A 344 29.25 -8.81 -10.45
CA LEU A 344 28.24 -7.99 -9.78
C LEU A 344 28.57 -6.49 -9.84
N LEU A 345 29.86 -6.12 -9.71
CA LEU A 345 30.36 -4.74 -9.77
C LEU A 345 30.29 -4.10 -11.17
N ARG A 346 30.06 -4.86 -12.25
CA ARG A 346 30.00 -4.31 -13.62
C ARG A 346 28.85 -3.33 -13.84
N TYR A 347 27.79 -3.42 -13.04
CA TYR A 347 26.61 -2.58 -13.14
C TYR A 347 26.25 -2.01 -11.78
N SER A 348 25.73 -0.78 -11.77
CA SER A 348 25.09 -0.18 -10.61
C SER A 348 23.82 -0.94 -10.22
N ALA A 349 23.34 -0.71 -8.99
CA ALA A 349 22.10 -1.29 -8.49
C ALA A 349 20.88 -0.91 -9.35
N GLU A 350 20.88 0.29 -9.96
CA GLU A 350 19.84 0.75 -10.87
C GLU A 350 19.90 0.00 -12.22
N GLU A 351 21.10 -0.15 -12.79
CA GLU A 351 21.31 -0.89 -14.03
C GLU A 351 20.93 -2.37 -13.89
N TRP A 352 21.25 -3.01 -12.76
CA TRP A 352 20.74 -4.35 -12.44
C TRP A 352 19.20 -4.40 -12.40
N GLY A 353 18.56 -3.31 -11.97
CA GLY A 353 17.11 -3.15 -12.02
C GLY A 353 16.51 -3.16 -13.43
N SER A 354 17.26 -2.71 -14.42
CA SER A 354 16.80 -2.67 -15.82
C SER A 354 16.51 -4.08 -16.37
N PHE A 355 17.30 -5.10 -15.99
CA PHE A 355 17.13 -6.50 -16.40
C PHE A 355 15.83 -7.13 -15.93
N VAL A 356 15.20 -6.56 -14.89
CA VAL A 356 13.95 -7.07 -14.32
C VAL A 356 12.76 -6.16 -14.57
N THR A 357 12.96 -5.06 -15.30
CA THR A 357 11.90 -4.10 -15.63
C THR A 357 10.89 -4.76 -16.58
N GLY A 358 9.60 -4.63 -16.25
CA GLY A 358 8.50 -5.23 -17.03
C GLY A 358 8.25 -6.72 -16.75
N LEU A 359 9.14 -7.42 -16.04
CA LEU A 359 8.95 -8.82 -15.67
C LEU A 359 7.97 -8.96 -14.49
N LYS A 360 7.12 -9.99 -14.54
CA LYS A 360 6.18 -10.35 -13.46
C LYS A 360 6.65 -11.63 -12.77
N GLY A 361 6.50 -11.66 -11.44
CA GLY A 361 6.87 -12.81 -10.60
C GLY A 361 8.26 -12.67 -9.97
N GLY A 362 8.41 -13.19 -8.75
CA GLY A 362 9.69 -13.19 -8.04
C GLY A 362 10.70 -14.13 -8.70
N ASP A 363 10.29 -15.35 -9.03
CA ASP A 363 11.18 -16.37 -9.59
C ASP A 363 11.66 -16.01 -11.01
N THR A 364 10.77 -15.48 -11.86
CA THR A 364 11.14 -14.98 -13.20
C THR A 364 12.22 -13.91 -13.13
N ARG A 365 12.08 -12.94 -12.21
CA ARG A 365 13.06 -11.87 -12.02
C ARG A 365 14.39 -12.39 -11.47
N ALA A 366 14.34 -13.33 -10.54
CA ALA A 366 15.53 -13.98 -10.00
C ALA A 366 16.29 -14.76 -11.09
N THR A 367 15.58 -15.46 -11.96
CA THR A 367 16.17 -16.18 -13.10
C THR A 367 16.81 -15.23 -14.11
N ALA A 368 16.15 -14.11 -14.44
CA ALA A 368 16.72 -13.10 -15.32
C ALA A 368 18.02 -12.48 -14.76
N ILE A 369 18.05 -12.16 -13.46
CA ILE A 369 19.28 -11.69 -12.80
C ILE A 369 20.36 -12.77 -12.83
N ARG A 370 20.03 -14.03 -12.50
CA ARG A 370 21.01 -15.14 -12.55
C ARG A 370 21.67 -15.21 -13.93
N ASP A 371 20.86 -15.18 -14.99
CA ASP A 371 21.38 -15.30 -16.37
C ASP A 371 22.28 -14.11 -16.72
N ALA A 372 21.89 -12.90 -16.31
CA ALA A 372 22.71 -11.70 -16.50
C ALA A 372 24.01 -11.71 -15.67
N LEU A 373 23.99 -12.26 -14.45
CA LEU A 373 25.18 -12.46 -13.63
C LEU A 373 26.15 -13.45 -14.28
N LEU A 374 25.64 -14.55 -14.84
CA LEU A 374 26.48 -15.54 -15.53
C LEU A 374 27.08 -14.99 -16.82
N MET A 375 26.32 -14.20 -17.59
CA MET A 375 26.86 -13.48 -18.76
C MET A 375 27.97 -12.50 -18.33
N ALA A 376 27.76 -11.72 -17.27
CA ALA A 376 28.77 -10.81 -16.73
C ALA A 376 30.00 -11.57 -16.20
N TYR A 377 29.81 -12.77 -15.63
CA TYR A 377 30.88 -13.62 -15.11
C TYR A 377 31.79 -14.18 -16.21
N GLU A 378 31.22 -14.57 -17.36
CA GLU A 378 31.98 -15.01 -18.53
C GLU A 378 32.89 -13.90 -19.09
N GLU A 379 32.49 -12.63 -18.93
CA GLU A 379 33.28 -11.46 -19.34
C GLU A 379 34.40 -11.09 -18.35
N VAL A 380 34.36 -11.59 -17.12
CA VAL A 380 35.43 -11.36 -16.12
C VAL A 380 36.53 -12.42 -16.34
N PRO A 381 37.78 -12.04 -16.64
CA PRO A 381 38.86 -13.00 -16.86
C PRO A 381 39.06 -13.92 -15.65
N ALA A 382 39.41 -15.18 -15.90
CA ALA A 382 39.89 -16.06 -14.83
C ALA A 382 41.19 -15.49 -14.23
N PRO A 383 41.44 -15.64 -12.91
CA PRO A 383 42.76 -15.31 -12.37
C PRO A 383 43.81 -16.08 -13.18
N ALA A 384 44.89 -15.39 -13.55
CA ALA A 384 45.98 -16.03 -14.25
C ALA A 384 46.48 -17.19 -13.37
N GLU A 385 46.52 -18.41 -13.92
CA GLU A 385 47.26 -19.49 -13.28
C GLU A 385 48.70 -19.00 -13.16
N ASP A 386 49.15 -18.70 -11.94
CA ASP A 386 50.55 -18.42 -11.66
C ASP A 386 51.32 -19.66 -12.14
N ALA A 387 51.96 -19.51 -13.30
CA ALA A 387 52.85 -20.51 -13.87
C ALA A 387 53.96 -20.77 -12.87
N THR A 388 53.81 -21.85 -12.10
CA THR A 388 54.80 -22.32 -11.14
C THR A 388 55.30 -23.69 -11.55
#